data_AF-A0A9W5T9P8-F1
#
_entry.id   AF-A0A9W5T9P8-F1
#
_cell.length_a   1.000
_cell.length_b   1.000
_cell.length_c   1.000
_cell.angle_alpha   90.00
_cell.angle_beta   90.00
_cell.angle_gamma   90.00
#
_symmetry.space_group_name_H-M   'P 1'
#
loop_
_entity.id
_entity.type
_entity.pdbx_description
1 polymer ?
#
loop_
_entity_poly.entity_id
_entity_poly.type
_entity_poly.pdbx_seq_one_letter_code
_entity_poly.pdbx_strand_id
1 'polypeptide(L)'
;MATADGSRRDPYDEAENTVRRNIRKLIMLQSQVLEELRTLPPNTHISLTTKGGELLNVCNGIEKDISELQKVIDTIKSNQAKYRIPSKTINQRQATIDEFRSKIKGVHDRNRQATTTATATVSCSSALAQHQLQTQKDLLDQQDVQLTVLNTSAQNLHSNARAINVELTSQNALLDDVNSSFDETQIRLNALGKRMAVFLETNNPSLLRLVITLSVIAIVLLMIIIVF
;
A
#
# COMPACT_ATOMS: atom_id res chain seq x y z
N MET A 1 -19.42 10.34 -31.31
CA MET A 1 -18.32 11.25 -30.96
C MET A 1 -18.17 11.21 -29.45
N ALA A 2 -16.97 10.88 -28.98
CA ALA A 2 -16.64 10.43 -27.63
C ALA A 2 -16.70 11.53 -26.55
N THR A 3 -16.92 11.12 -25.29
CA THR A 3 -16.10 11.42 -24.08
C THR A 3 -16.74 10.71 -22.88
N ALA A 4 -16.19 9.58 -22.42
CA ALA A 4 -15.21 9.54 -21.33
C ALA A 4 -15.81 9.93 -19.96
N ASP A 5 -16.37 8.94 -19.25
CA ASP A 5 -16.40 8.96 -17.79
C ASP A 5 -15.84 7.62 -17.29
N GLY A 6 -14.90 7.71 -16.36
CA GLY A 6 -13.95 6.65 -16.04
C GLY A 6 -14.63 5.37 -15.58
N SER A 7 -14.25 4.24 -16.17
CA SER A 7 -14.47 2.89 -15.64
C SER A 7 -13.67 2.73 -14.33
N ARG A 8 -14.07 3.47 -13.30
CA ARG A 8 -13.56 3.39 -11.94
C ARG A 8 -13.93 1.99 -11.45
N ARG A 9 -12.97 1.07 -11.47
CA ARG A 9 -13.17 -0.34 -11.08
C ARG A 9 -13.88 -0.37 -9.73
N ASP A 10 -14.98 -1.12 -9.65
CA ASP A 10 -15.72 -1.25 -8.40
C ASP A 10 -14.75 -1.81 -7.34
N PRO A 11 -14.60 -1.15 -6.18
CA PRO A 11 -13.73 -1.64 -5.10
C PRO A 11 -14.08 -3.07 -4.68
N TYR A 12 -15.35 -3.47 -4.82
CA TYR A 12 -15.77 -4.86 -4.60
C TYR A 12 -15.11 -5.81 -5.60
N ASP A 13 -15.12 -5.47 -6.89
CA ASP A 13 -14.56 -6.32 -7.94
C ASP A 13 -13.03 -6.41 -7.81
N GLU A 14 -12.37 -5.36 -7.31
CA GLU A 14 -10.93 -5.38 -6.98
C GLU A 14 -10.60 -6.29 -5.79
N ALA A 15 -11.41 -6.22 -4.72
CA ALA A 15 -11.28 -7.09 -3.57
C ALA A 15 -11.54 -8.57 -3.94
N GLU A 16 -12.56 -8.83 -4.77
CA GLU A 16 -12.84 -10.16 -5.31
C GLU A 16 -11.66 -10.71 -6.12
N ASN A 17 -11.05 -9.89 -6.97
CA ASN A 17 -9.85 -10.26 -7.72
C ASN A 17 -8.65 -10.55 -6.83
N THR A 18 -8.53 -9.86 -5.70
CA THR A 18 -7.48 -10.11 -4.71
C THR A 18 -7.68 -11.45 -4.02
N VAL A 19 -8.90 -11.75 -3.57
CA VAL A 19 -9.27 -13.08 -3.04
C VAL A 19 -8.99 -14.17 -4.07
N ARG A 20 -9.36 -13.97 -5.33
CA ARG A 20 -9.10 -14.91 -6.42
C ARG A 20 -7.59 -15.16 -6.62
N ARG A 21 -6.76 -14.12 -6.56
CA ARG A 21 -5.29 -14.26 -6.61
C ARG A 21 -4.75 -15.03 -5.40
N ASN A 22 -5.23 -14.72 -4.21
CA ASN A 22 -4.80 -15.39 -2.98
C ASN A 22 -5.19 -16.89 -2.98
N ILE A 23 -6.38 -17.24 -3.48
CA ILE A 23 -6.80 -18.65 -3.65
C ILE A 23 -5.88 -19.39 -4.64
N ARG A 24 -5.46 -18.74 -5.73
CA ARG A 24 -4.48 -19.35 -6.65
C ARG A 24 -3.15 -19.61 -5.96
N LYS A 25 -2.64 -18.63 -5.22
CA LYS A 25 -1.41 -18.77 -4.42
C LYS A 25 -1.55 -19.90 -3.40
N LEU A 26 -2.71 -20.01 -2.75
CA LEU A 26 -3.02 -21.06 -1.78
C LEU A 26 -2.95 -22.46 -2.43
N ILE A 27 -3.52 -22.63 -3.63
CA ILE A 27 -3.48 -23.91 -4.35
C ILE A 27 -2.05 -24.28 -4.74
N MET A 28 -1.25 -23.32 -5.19
CA MET A 28 0.17 -23.54 -5.53
C MET A 28 1.00 -23.89 -4.29
N LEU A 29 0.79 -23.18 -3.18
CA LEU A 29 1.44 -23.51 -1.91
C LEU A 29 1.03 -24.90 -1.43
N GLN A 30 -0.24 -25.28 -1.62
CA GLN A 30 -0.71 -26.63 -1.27
C GLN A 30 0.02 -27.70 -2.10
N SER A 31 0.21 -27.52 -3.41
CA SER A 31 0.97 -28.49 -4.20
C SER A 31 2.43 -28.60 -3.76
N GLN A 32 3.06 -27.47 -3.41
CA GLN A 32 4.44 -27.46 -2.90
C GLN A 32 4.58 -28.17 -1.55
N VAL A 33 3.64 -27.94 -0.63
CA VAL A 33 3.61 -28.61 0.68
C VAL A 33 3.41 -30.11 0.51
N LEU A 34 2.56 -30.53 -0.43
CA LEU A 34 2.30 -31.94 -0.70
C LEU A 34 3.53 -32.64 -1.32
N GLU A 35 4.26 -31.96 -2.20
CA GLU A 35 5.52 -32.45 -2.79
C GLU A 35 6.60 -32.63 -1.71
N GLU A 36 6.76 -31.63 -0.82
CA GLU A 36 7.71 -31.72 0.29
C GLU A 36 7.36 -32.86 1.25
N LEU A 37 6.08 -33.07 1.54
CA LEU A 37 5.63 -34.18 2.39
C LEU A 37 5.96 -35.57 1.79
N ARG A 38 6.14 -35.69 0.47
CA ARG A 38 6.61 -36.95 -0.14
C ARG A 38 8.10 -37.19 0.05
N THR A 39 8.89 -36.13 0.25
CA THR A 39 10.35 -36.19 0.38
C THR A 39 10.85 -36.25 1.83
N LEU A 40 9.99 -35.93 2.80
CA LEU A 40 10.28 -35.89 4.23
C LEU A 40 9.69 -37.11 4.97
N PRO A 41 10.23 -37.49 6.15
CA PRO A 41 9.80 -38.70 6.88
C PRO A 41 8.33 -38.64 7.33
N PRO A 42 7.67 -39.81 7.49
CA PRO A 42 6.20 -39.98 7.60
C PRO A 42 5.52 -39.37 8.84
N ASN A 43 6.27 -38.70 9.73
CA ASN A 43 5.76 -38.06 10.95
C ASN A 43 5.82 -36.52 10.92
N THR A 44 6.02 -35.92 9.75
CA THR A 44 6.13 -34.45 9.64
C THR A 44 4.73 -33.84 9.49
N HIS A 45 4.20 -33.28 10.57
CA HIS A 45 2.91 -32.58 10.55
C HIS A 45 2.99 -31.35 9.64
N ILE A 46 1.99 -31.12 8.78
CA ILE A 46 1.99 -29.96 7.87
C ILE A 46 2.18 -28.65 8.64
N SER A 47 1.57 -28.50 9.82
CA SER A 47 1.73 -27.30 10.68
C SER A 47 3.13 -27.11 11.26
N LEU A 48 3.99 -28.13 11.24
CA LEU A 48 5.39 -28.05 11.70
C LEU A 48 6.34 -27.67 10.57
N THR A 49 5.86 -27.65 9.32
CA THR A 49 6.63 -27.16 8.17
C THR A 49 6.41 -25.65 8.02
N THR A 50 7.48 -24.90 7.68
CA THR A 50 7.39 -23.46 7.43
C THR A 50 6.30 -23.16 6.38
N LYS A 51 6.25 -23.95 5.31
CA LYS A 51 5.27 -23.79 4.22
C LYS A 51 3.84 -24.14 4.61
N GLY A 52 3.63 -25.13 5.48
CA GLY A 52 2.30 -25.45 6.00
C GLY A 52 1.76 -24.41 6.99
N GLY A 53 2.64 -23.77 7.76
CA GLY A 53 2.29 -22.59 8.57
C GLY A 53 1.88 -21.40 7.70
N GLU A 54 2.63 -21.11 6.63
CA GLU A 54 2.27 -20.09 5.63
C GLU A 54 0.94 -20.41 4.93
N LEU A 55 0.71 -21.67 4.56
CA LEU A 55 -0.53 -22.13 3.94
C LEU A 55 -1.73 -21.85 4.85
N LEU A 56 -1.62 -22.16 6.15
CA LEU A 56 -2.69 -21.94 7.12
C LEU A 56 -2.95 -20.44 7.34
N ASN A 57 -1.89 -19.64 7.41
CA ASN A 57 -2.01 -18.18 7.55
C ASN A 57 -2.72 -17.56 6.34
N VAL A 58 -2.33 -17.96 5.12
CA VAL A 58 -2.97 -17.51 3.89
C VAL A 58 -4.43 -17.98 3.84
N CYS A 59 -4.71 -19.22 4.22
CA CYS A 59 -6.07 -19.76 4.27
C CYS A 59 -6.97 -18.92 5.20
N ASN A 60 -6.51 -18.66 6.42
CA ASN A 60 -7.24 -17.85 7.40
C ASN A 60 -7.45 -16.40 6.93
N GLY A 61 -6.43 -15.81 6.28
CA GLY A 61 -6.56 -14.48 5.66
C GLY A 61 -7.65 -14.44 4.60
N ILE A 62 -7.69 -15.42 3.70
CA ILE A 62 -8.70 -15.48 2.65
C ILE A 62 -10.11 -15.72 3.24
N GLU A 63 -10.25 -16.55 4.27
CA GLU A 63 -11.54 -16.76 4.95
C GLU A 63 -12.08 -15.46 5.56
N LYS A 64 -11.20 -14.64 6.15
CA LYS A 64 -11.56 -13.31 6.65
C LYS A 64 -11.99 -12.39 5.50
N ASP A 65 -11.23 -12.32 4.41
CA ASP A 65 -11.55 -11.49 3.24
C ASP A 65 -12.91 -11.87 2.63
N ILE A 66 -13.18 -13.17 2.49
CA ILE A 66 -14.47 -13.69 2.01
C ILE A 66 -15.61 -13.28 2.96
N SER A 67 -15.38 -13.32 4.28
CA SER A 67 -16.36 -12.92 5.27
C SER A 67 -16.66 -11.42 5.20
N GLU A 68 -15.67 -10.59 4.91
CA GLU A 68 -15.85 -9.15 4.67
C GLU A 68 -16.64 -8.88 3.39
N LEU A 69 -16.32 -9.57 2.29
CA LEU A 69 -17.09 -9.48 1.04
C LEU A 69 -18.55 -9.90 1.23
N GLN A 70 -18.81 -10.97 2.00
CA GLN A 70 -20.18 -11.40 2.31
C GLN A 70 -20.95 -10.31 3.07
N LYS A 71 -20.34 -9.66 4.07
CA LYS A 71 -20.98 -8.55 4.80
C LYS A 71 -21.35 -7.39 3.88
N VAL A 72 -20.52 -7.09 2.88
CA VAL A 72 -20.83 -6.07 1.87
C VAL A 72 -22.05 -6.47 1.06
N ILE A 73 -22.12 -7.72 0.58
CA ILE A 73 -23.31 -8.25 -0.11
C ILE A 73 -24.56 -8.12 0.77
N ASP A 74 -24.48 -8.50 2.04
CA ASP A 74 -25.62 -8.48 2.96
C ASP A 74 -26.09 -7.05 3.27
N THR A 75 -25.14 -6.10 3.37
CA THR A 75 -25.43 -4.66 3.54
C THR A 75 -26.14 -4.10 2.30
N ILE A 76 -25.70 -4.50 1.10
CA ILE A 76 -26.33 -4.11 -0.17
C ILE A 76 -27.75 -4.69 -0.26
N LYS A 77 -27.93 -5.97 0.09
CA LYS A 77 -29.26 -6.63 0.12
C LYS A 77 -30.21 -5.93 1.08
N SER A 78 -29.73 -5.57 2.28
CA SER A 78 -30.53 -4.91 3.31
C SER A 78 -30.95 -3.49 2.95
N ASN A 79 -30.16 -2.79 2.11
CA ASN A 79 -30.38 -1.38 1.75
C ASN A 79 -30.49 -1.19 0.22
N GLN A 80 -31.26 -2.05 -0.45
CA GLN A 80 -31.33 -2.10 -1.91
C GLN A 80 -31.75 -0.76 -2.55
N ALA A 81 -32.65 -0.01 -1.90
CA ALA A 81 -33.10 1.31 -2.36
C ALA A 81 -31.98 2.37 -2.38
N LYS A 82 -30.99 2.25 -1.48
CA LYS A 82 -29.86 3.20 -1.37
C LYS A 82 -28.77 2.93 -2.39
N TYR A 83 -28.48 1.64 -2.67
CA TYR A 83 -27.33 1.25 -3.49
C TYR A 83 -27.67 1.04 -4.98
N ARG A 84 -28.95 0.87 -5.35
CA ARG A 84 -29.39 0.73 -6.76
C ARG A 84 -28.63 -0.33 -7.58
N ILE A 85 -28.13 -1.39 -6.94
CA ILE A 85 -27.43 -2.51 -7.59
C ILE A 85 -28.46 -3.55 -8.05
N PRO A 86 -28.42 -4.01 -9.30
CA PRO A 86 -29.38 -5.00 -9.81
C PRO A 86 -29.21 -6.36 -9.13
N SER A 87 -30.34 -7.03 -8.84
CA SER A 87 -30.36 -8.34 -8.17
C SER A 87 -29.54 -9.40 -8.90
N LYS A 88 -29.42 -9.31 -10.23
CA LYS A 88 -28.55 -10.17 -11.04
C LYS A 88 -27.09 -10.09 -10.60
N THR A 89 -26.56 -8.89 -10.39
CA THR A 89 -25.18 -8.68 -9.95
C THR A 89 -24.97 -9.20 -8.53
N ILE A 90 -25.94 -9.00 -7.64
CA ILE A 90 -25.90 -9.53 -6.27
C ILE A 90 -25.85 -11.07 -6.28
N ASN A 91 -26.67 -11.72 -7.12
CA ASN A 91 -26.69 -13.18 -7.26
C ASN A 91 -25.38 -13.72 -7.84
N GLN A 92 -24.82 -13.02 -8.84
CA GLN A 92 -23.52 -13.38 -9.40
C GLN A 92 -22.41 -13.28 -8.34
N ARG A 93 -22.37 -12.19 -7.57
CA ARG A 93 -21.43 -12.01 -6.46
C ARG A 93 -21.57 -13.09 -5.40
N GLN A 94 -22.81 -13.47 -5.05
CA GLN A 94 -23.08 -14.57 -4.12
C GLN A 94 -22.52 -15.90 -4.64
N ALA A 95 -22.79 -16.23 -5.91
CA ALA A 95 -22.28 -17.46 -6.52
C ALA A 95 -20.74 -17.52 -6.52
N THR A 96 -20.07 -16.39 -6.76
CA THR A 96 -18.60 -16.31 -6.70
C THR A 96 -18.07 -16.49 -5.27
N ILE A 97 -18.74 -15.95 -4.26
CA ILE A 97 -18.38 -16.18 -2.86
C ILE A 97 -18.54 -17.66 -2.47
N ASP A 98 -19.62 -18.30 -2.93
CA ASP A 98 -19.85 -19.72 -2.68
C ASP A 98 -18.79 -20.60 -3.37
N GLU A 99 -18.37 -20.22 -4.59
CA GLU A 99 -17.25 -20.85 -5.30
C GLU A 99 -15.94 -20.73 -4.50
N PHE A 100 -15.63 -19.54 -3.97
CA PHE A 100 -14.43 -19.32 -3.15
C PHE A 100 -14.44 -20.16 -1.87
N ARG A 101 -15.58 -20.22 -1.17
CA ARG A 101 -15.74 -21.07 0.02
C ARG A 101 -15.54 -22.54 -0.30
N SER A 102 -16.10 -23.02 -1.41
CA SER A 102 -15.93 -24.40 -1.85
C SER A 102 -14.47 -24.74 -2.14
N LYS A 103 -13.74 -23.83 -2.80
CA LYS A 103 -12.30 -23.98 -3.07
C LYS A 103 -11.46 -24.05 -1.79
N ILE A 104 -11.71 -23.17 -0.81
CA ILE A 104 -11.00 -23.19 0.48
C ILE A 104 -11.31 -24.46 1.25
N LYS A 105 -12.58 -24.87 1.31
CA LYS A 105 -12.99 -26.10 1.98
C LYS A 105 -12.27 -27.31 1.38
N GLY A 106 -12.16 -27.36 0.05
CA GLY A 106 -11.38 -28.40 -0.64
C GLY A 106 -9.89 -28.38 -0.27
N VAL A 107 -9.29 -27.20 -0.09
CA VAL A 107 -7.90 -27.08 0.39
C VAL A 107 -7.75 -27.60 1.83
N HIS A 108 -8.68 -27.22 2.72
CA HIS A 108 -8.69 -27.65 4.11
C HIS A 108 -8.87 -29.17 4.24
N ASP A 109 -9.81 -29.75 3.50
CA ASP A 109 -10.08 -31.18 3.49
C ASP A 109 -8.87 -31.99 3.00
N ARG A 110 -8.18 -31.51 1.95
CA ARG A 110 -6.92 -32.12 1.47
C ARG A 110 -5.80 -32.04 2.50
N ASN A 111 -5.68 -30.90 3.18
CA ASN A 111 -4.67 -30.71 4.23
C ASN A 111 -4.93 -31.68 5.41
N ARG A 112 -6.20 -31.88 5.76
CA ARG A 112 -6.62 -32.86 6.77
C ARG A 112 -6.41 -34.32 6.32
N GLN A 113 -6.70 -34.65 5.06
CA GLN A 113 -6.49 -36.00 4.51
C GLN A 113 -5.00 -36.36 4.43
N ALA A 114 -4.13 -35.42 4.04
CA ALA A 114 -2.68 -35.60 4.07
C ALA A 114 -2.17 -35.90 5.50
N THR A 115 -2.85 -35.37 6.52
CA THR A 115 -2.54 -35.65 7.93
C THR A 115 -3.08 -37.01 8.42
N THR A 116 -4.16 -37.52 7.81
CA THR A 116 -4.89 -38.72 8.30
C THR A 116 -4.51 -40.01 7.56
N THR A 117 -3.87 -39.94 6.39
CA THR A 117 -3.55 -41.13 5.54
C THR A 117 -2.31 -41.90 6.04
N ALA A 118 -1.96 -41.80 7.32
CA ALA A 118 -1.01 -42.72 7.95
C ALA A 118 -1.66 -44.07 8.36
N THR A 119 -3.00 -44.23 8.26
CA THR A 119 -3.67 -45.38 8.91
C THR A 119 -4.83 -46.09 8.19
N ALA A 120 -5.21 -45.79 6.94
CA ALA A 120 -6.33 -46.52 6.30
C ALA A 120 -6.20 -46.74 4.77
N THR A 121 -6.00 -48.02 4.42
CA THR A 121 -6.50 -48.77 3.24
C THR A 121 -6.32 -48.22 1.81
N VAL A 122 -5.54 -48.97 1.02
CA VAL A 122 -4.84 -48.56 -0.22
C VAL A 122 -5.58 -48.80 -1.55
N SER A 123 -6.76 -49.43 -1.61
CA SER A 123 -7.25 -49.96 -2.90
C SER A 123 -8.23 -49.11 -3.73
N CYS A 124 -8.74 -47.98 -3.24
CA CYS A 124 -9.69 -47.12 -3.99
C CYS A 124 -9.17 -45.69 -4.25
N SER A 125 -7.94 -45.38 -3.81
CA SER A 125 -7.35 -44.05 -3.86
C SER A 125 -6.67 -43.73 -5.20
N SER A 126 -6.19 -44.72 -5.96
CA SER A 126 -5.36 -44.48 -7.15
C SER A 126 -6.12 -43.85 -8.32
N ALA A 127 -7.32 -44.35 -8.65
CA ALA A 127 -8.11 -43.81 -9.76
C ALA A 127 -8.67 -42.40 -9.47
N LEU A 128 -9.07 -42.15 -8.22
CA LEU A 128 -9.55 -40.84 -7.78
C LEU A 128 -8.39 -39.83 -7.66
N ALA A 129 -7.22 -40.26 -7.17
CA ALA A 129 -6.00 -39.46 -7.16
C ALA A 129 -5.54 -39.12 -8.58
N GLN A 130 -5.62 -40.05 -9.54
CA GLN A 130 -5.26 -39.82 -10.94
C GLN A 130 -6.18 -38.78 -11.59
N HIS A 131 -7.50 -38.91 -11.42
CA HIS A 131 -8.48 -37.94 -11.92
C HIS A 131 -8.31 -36.55 -11.26
N GLN A 132 -7.94 -36.53 -9.97
CA GLN A 132 -7.66 -35.29 -9.23
C GLN A 132 -6.36 -34.61 -9.67
N LEU A 133 -5.33 -35.37 -10.05
CA LEU A 133 -4.08 -34.84 -10.61
C LEU A 133 -4.31 -34.25 -12.01
N GLN A 134 -5.16 -34.89 -12.82
CA GLN A 134 -5.56 -34.40 -14.13
C GLN A 134 -6.28 -33.05 -14.04
N THR A 135 -7.23 -32.93 -13.10
CA THR A 135 -7.97 -31.67 -12.86
C THR A 135 -7.03 -30.55 -12.37
N GLN A 136 -6.00 -30.91 -11.62
CA GLN A 136 -4.99 -29.97 -11.14
C GLN A 136 -4.06 -29.51 -12.27
N LYS A 137 -3.69 -30.41 -13.20
CA LYS A 137 -2.92 -30.08 -14.41
C LYS A 137 -3.65 -29.10 -15.32
N ASP A 138 -4.94 -29.32 -15.56
CA ASP A 138 -5.75 -28.46 -16.44
C ASP A 138 -5.87 -27.03 -15.86
N LEU A 139 -5.91 -26.93 -14.52
CA LEU A 139 -5.90 -25.65 -13.80
C LEU A 139 -4.51 -25.00 -13.76
N LEU A 140 -3.44 -25.78 -13.85
CA LEU A 140 -2.04 -25.32 -13.95
C LEU A 140 -1.71 -24.84 -15.37
N ASP A 141 -2.20 -25.52 -16.40
CA ASP A 141 -2.06 -25.11 -17.80
C ASP A 141 -2.78 -23.77 -18.05
N GLN A 142 -3.93 -23.54 -17.41
CA GLN A 142 -4.57 -22.22 -17.39
C GLN A 142 -3.75 -21.15 -16.63
N GLN A 143 -2.91 -21.54 -15.67
CA GLN A 143 -2.02 -20.63 -14.95
C GLN A 143 -0.77 -20.26 -15.77
N ASP A 144 -0.33 -21.10 -16.71
CA ASP A 144 0.85 -20.83 -17.55
C ASP A 144 0.59 -19.68 -18.55
N VAL A 145 -0.63 -19.64 -19.11
CA VAL A 145 -1.10 -18.50 -19.92
C VAL A 145 -1.14 -17.19 -19.11
N GLN A 146 -1.27 -17.25 -17.77
CA GLN A 146 -1.22 -16.08 -16.89
C GLN A 146 0.19 -15.76 -16.36
N LEU A 147 1.14 -16.70 -16.38
CA LEU A 147 2.55 -16.42 -16.06
C LEU A 147 3.18 -15.45 -17.06
N THR A 148 2.74 -15.46 -18.32
CA THR A 148 3.11 -14.42 -19.29
C THR A 148 2.64 -13.03 -18.84
N VAL A 149 1.41 -12.91 -18.32
CA VAL A 149 0.85 -11.64 -17.83
C VAL A 149 1.53 -11.18 -16.53
N LEU A 150 1.91 -12.13 -15.67
CA LEU A 150 2.70 -11.83 -14.47
C LEU A 150 4.12 -11.39 -14.83
N ASN A 151 4.75 -11.99 -15.84
CA ASN A 151 6.04 -11.55 -16.35
C ASN A 151 5.95 -10.13 -16.95
N THR A 152 4.90 -9.84 -17.73
CA THR A 152 4.64 -8.46 -18.21
C THR A 152 4.41 -7.49 -17.05
N SER A 153 3.70 -7.90 -16.00
CA SER A 153 3.47 -7.07 -14.81
C SER A 153 4.74 -6.84 -14.00
N ALA A 154 5.59 -7.86 -13.87
CA ALA A 154 6.91 -7.75 -13.23
C ALA A 154 7.84 -6.85 -14.05
N GLN A 155 7.77 -6.91 -15.38
CA GLN A 155 8.54 -6.06 -16.28
C GLN A 155 8.09 -4.59 -16.20
N ASN A 156 6.78 -4.34 -16.08
CA ASN A 156 6.22 -3.01 -15.82
C ASN A 156 6.55 -2.50 -14.41
N LEU A 157 6.56 -3.37 -13.40
CA LEU A 157 6.99 -3.01 -12.05
C LEU A 157 8.48 -2.66 -12.04
N HIS A 158 9.31 -3.40 -12.77
CA HIS A 158 10.74 -3.14 -12.92
C HIS A 158 11.00 -1.82 -13.65
N SER A 159 10.21 -1.48 -14.67
CA SER A 159 10.30 -0.16 -15.33
C SER A 159 9.85 0.97 -14.40
N ASN A 160 8.78 0.77 -13.63
CA ASN A 160 8.31 1.75 -12.64
C ASN A 160 9.32 1.93 -11.50
N ALA A 161 9.94 0.86 -11.01
CA ALA A 161 10.99 0.93 -10.00
C ALA A 161 12.22 1.70 -10.51
N ARG A 162 12.60 1.52 -11.79
CA ARG A 162 13.66 2.33 -12.40
C ARG A 162 13.26 3.79 -12.53
N ALA A 163 12.04 4.09 -12.98
CA ALA A 163 11.54 5.46 -13.08
C ALA A 163 11.53 6.15 -11.70
N ILE A 164 11.06 5.46 -10.66
CA ILE A 164 11.09 5.95 -9.27
C ILE A 164 12.52 6.19 -8.80
N ASN A 165 13.47 5.30 -9.11
CA ASN A 165 14.87 5.49 -8.70
C ASN A 165 15.50 6.71 -9.39
N VAL A 166 15.21 6.93 -10.67
CA VAL A 166 15.68 8.11 -11.40
C VAL A 166 15.06 9.39 -10.83
N GLU A 167 13.75 9.36 -10.54
CA GLU A 167 13.03 10.49 -9.96
C GLU A 167 13.50 10.80 -8.53
N LEU A 168 13.77 9.78 -7.70
CA LEU A 168 14.39 9.95 -6.39
C LEU A 168 15.80 10.53 -6.49
N THR A 169 16.61 10.07 -7.45
CA THR A 169 17.94 10.63 -7.69
C THR A 169 17.86 12.10 -8.14
N SER A 170 16.88 12.42 -8.99
CA SER A 170 16.60 13.79 -9.43
C SER A 170 16.12 14.69 -8.28
N GLN A 171 15.23 14.19 -7.43
CA GLN A 171 14.76 14.90 -6.24
C GLN A 171 15.89 15.11 -5.22
N ASN A 172 16.82 14.17 -5.08
CA ASN A 172 17.99 14.33 -4.21
C ASN A 172 18.91 15.44 -4.74
N ALA A 173 19.12 15.51 -6.06
CA ALA A 173 19.88 16.60 -6.69
C ALA A 173 19.17 17.97 -6.55
N LEU A 174 17.84 17.99 -6.62
CA LEU A 174 17.06 19.21 -6.38
C LEU A 174 17.08 19.64 -4.91
N LEU A 175 17.12 18.70 -3.96
CA LEU A 175 17.25 19.02 -2.54
C LEU A 175 18.62 19.66 -2.23
N ASP A 176 19.68 19.20 -2.89
CA ASP A 176 21.00 19.83 -2.78
C ASP A 176 21.00 21.27 -3.34
N ASP A 177 20.30 21.52 -4.44
CA ASP A 177 20.14 22.87 -5.02
C ASP A 177 19.34 23.80 -4.09
N VAL A 178 18.23 23.29 -3.52
CA VAL A 178 17.45 24.02 -2.52
C VAL A 178 18.30 24.32 -1.28
N ASN A 179 19.11 23.38 -0.81
CA ASN A 179 20.03 23.61 0.31
C ASN A 179 21.06 24.69 -0.02
N SER A 180 21.59 24.70 -1.25
CA SER A 180 22.51 25.76 -1.69
C SER A 180 21.83 27.13 -1.75
N SER A 181 20.57 27.19 -2.20
CA SER A 181 19.79 28.43 -2.25
C SER A 181 19.44 28.95 -0.85
N PHE A 182 19.26 28.04 0.11
CA PHE A 182 19.08 28.37 1.51
C PHE A 182 20.37 28.96 2.11
N ASP A 183 21.53 28.36 1.82
CA ASP A 183 22.83 28.90 2.22
C ASP A 183 23.06 30.30 1.64
N GLU A 184 22.75 30.53 0.35
CA GLU A 184 22.85 31.85 -0.28
C GLU A 184 21.90 32.86 0.40
N THR A 185 20.68 32.45 0.69
CA THR A 185 19.69 33.27 1.39
C THR A 185 20.14 33.58 2.82
N GLN A 186 20.78 32.64 3.51
CA GLN A 186 21.33 32.82 4.85
C GLN A 186 22.52 33.79 4.85
N ILE A 187 23.37 33.75 3.83
CA ILE A 187 24.45 34.74 3.63
C ILE A 187 23.85 36.13 3.40
N ARG A 188 22.82 36.24 2.55
CA ARG A 188 22.11 37.51 2.29
C ARG A 188 21.41 38.04 3.55
N LEU A 189 20.74 37.18 4.31
CA LEU A 189 20.11 37.53 5.58
C LEU A 189 21.13 38.00 6.61
N ASN A 190 22.29 37.34 6.71
CA ASN A 190 23.39 37.82 7.57
C ASN A 190 23.92 39.18 7.12
N ALA A 191 24.04 39.43 5.82
CA ALA A 191 24.45 40.74 5.29
C ALA A 191 23.41 41.83 5.61
N LEU A 192 22.12 41.53 5.48
CA LEU A 192 21.02 42.41 5.89
C LEU A 192 21.03 42.66 7.40
N GLY A 193 21.22 41.60 8.20
CA GLY A 193 21.34 41.71 9.66
C GLY A 193 22.50 42.61 10.08
N LYS A 194 23.65 42.49 9.41
CA LYS A 194 24.82 43.35 9.66
C LYS A 194 24.58 44.80 9.25
N ARG A 195 23.87 45.04 8.14
CA ARG A 195 23.47 46.40 7.74
C ARG A 195 22.44 47.00 8.69
N MET A 196 21.48 46.22 9.15
CA MET A 196 20.50 46.62 10.16
C MET A 196 21.20 46.97 11.49
N ALA A 197 22.18 46.18 11.91
CA ALA A 197 23.01 46.46 13.08
C ALA A 197 23.80 47.77 12.93
N VAL A 198 24.39 48.03 11.76
CA VAL A 198 25.08 49.29 11.48
C VAL A 198 24.13 50.49 11.43
N PHE A 199 22.90 50.32 10.90
CA PHE A 199 21.87 51.36 10.94
C PHE A 199 21.38 51.63 12.37
N LEU A 200 21.36 50.62 13.24
CA LEU A 200 21.12 50.79 14.68
C LEU A 200 22.30 51.49 15.38
N GLU A 201 23.54 51.20 14.96
CA GLU A 201 24.77 51.79 15.52
C GLU A 201 25.03 53.23 15.06
N THR A 202 24.42 53.71 13.97
CA THR A 202 24.61 55.09 13.46
C THR A 202 23.79 56.15 14.21
N ASN A 203 23.57 55.95 15.51
CA ASN A 203 23.13 57.04 16.38
C ASN A 203 24.35 57.92 16.70
N ASN A 204 24.66 58.91 15.85
CA ASN A 204 25.76 59.86 16.07
C ASN A 204 25.51 60.64 17.39
N PRO A 205 26.11 60.23 18.52
CA PRO A 205 25.73 60.75 19.83
C PRO A 205 26.22 62.19 20.01
N SER A 206 27.16 62.64 19.17
CA SER A 206 27.66 64.01 19.11
C SER A 206 26.64 64.97 18.48
N LEU A 207 25.99 64.58 17.37
CA LEU A 207 24.96 65.39 16.72
C LEU A 207 23.68 65.47 17.55
N LEU A 208 23.26 64.34 18.14
CA LEU A 208 22.10 64.32 19.04
C LEU A 208 22.35 65.13 20.32
N ARG A 209 23.55 65.04 20.92
CA ARG A 209 23.92 65.92 22.05
C ARG A 209 23.91 67.39 21.66
N LEU A 210 24.41 67.73 20.47
CA LEU A 210 24.44 69.11 19.97
C LEU A 210 23.04 69.69 19.71
N VAL A 211 22.14 68.90 19.12
CA VAL A 211 20.74 69.33 18.90
C VAL A 211 20.01 69.51 20.23
N ILE A 212 20.22 68.61 21.20
CA ILE A 212 19.61 68.72 22.53
C ILE A 212 20.13 69.97 23.26
N THR A 213 21.44 70.23 23.28
CA THR A 213 21.99 71.43 23.96
C THR A 213 21.50 72.73 23.31
N LEU A 214 21.43 72.79 21.98
CA LEU A 214 20.90 73.95 21.26
C LEU A 214 19.41 74.16 21.53
N SER A 215 18.62 73.08 21.58
CA SER A 215 17.20 73.15 21.92
C SER A 215 16.96 73.67 23.34
N VAL A 216 17.78 73.26 24.32
CA VAL A 216 17.68 73.74 25.70
C VAL A 216 17.99 75.24 25.76
N ILE A 217 19.05 75.69 25.09
CA ILE A 217 19.42 77.12 25.02
C ILE A 217 18.29 77.95 24.39
N ALA A 218 17.69 77.47 23.29
CA ALA A 218 16.58 78.15 22.64
C ALA A 218 15.34 78.28 23.55
N ILE A 219 15.02 77.25 24.33
CA ILE A 219 13.91 77.27 25.30
C ILE A 219 14.21 78.27 26.43
N VAL A 220 15.44 78.33 26.93
CA VAL A 220 15.85 79.31 27.95
C VAL A 220 15.71 80.74 27.42
N LEU A 221 16.16 81.00 26.18
CA LEU A 221 15.99 82.31 25.55
C LEU A 221 14.51 82.68 25.38
N LEU A 222 13.67 81.73 24.98
CA LEU A 222 12.23 81.94 24.84
C LEU A 222 11.57 82.23 26.19
N MET A 223 11.97 81.54 27.26
CA MET A 223 11.50 81.81 28.62
C MET A 223 11.87 83.22 29.09
N ILE A 224 13.09 83.67 28.81
CA ILE A 224 13.53 85.03 29.16
C ILE A 224 12.66 86.08 28.44
N ILE A 225 12.38 85.87 27.15
CA ILE A 225 11.52 86.77 26.35
C ILE A 225 10.08 86.81 26.85
N ILE A 226 9.56 85.73 27.42
CA ILE A 226 8.20 85.71 27.97
C ILE A 226 8.12 86.42 29.32
N VAL A 227 9.19 86.36 30.11
CA VAL A 227 9.23 86.91 31.48
C VAL A 227 9.55 88.41 31.49
N PHE A 228 10.31 88.90 30.52
CA PHE A 228 10.66 90.32 30.34
C PHE A 228 9.76 91.01 29.32
#